data_AF-A0A3M6JV22-F1
#
_entry.id   AF-A0A3M6JV22-F1
#
_cell.length_a   1.000
_cell.length_b   1.000
_cell.length_c   1.000
_cell.angle_alpha   90.00
_cell.angle_beta   90.00
_cell.angle_gamma   90.00
#
_symmetry.space_group_name_H-M   'P 1'
#
loop_
_entity.id
_entity.type
_entity.pdbx_description
1 polymer ?
#
loop_
_entity_poly.entity_id
_entity_poly.type
_entity_poly.pdbx_seq_one_letter_code
_entity_poly.pdbx_strand_id
1 'polypeptide(L)' 'MELLVAYADDPAGHNMAKFLSKDMTQDGDVFR' A
#
# COMPACT_ATOMS: atom_id res chain seq x y z
N MET A 1 3.36 0.74 5.97
CA MET A 1 3.80 1.40 4.72
C MET A 1 5.07 0.78 4.11
N GLU A 2 5.77 -0.14 4.78
CA GLU A 2 6.98 -0.77 4.19
C GLU A 2 6.69 -1.59 2.92
N LEU A 3 5.50 -2.22 2.81
CA LEU A 3 5.04 -2.87 1.58
C LEU A 3 4.87 -1.91 0.39
N LEU A 4 4.48 -0.66 0.65
CA LEU A 4 4.30 0.38 -0.37
C LEU A 4 5.65 0.99 -0.81
N VAL A 5 6.66 0.95 0.06
CA VAL A 5 8.03 1.37 -0.25
C VAL A 5 8.70 0.42 -1.25
N ALA A 6 8.45 -0.89 -1.13
CA ALA A 6 8.99 -1.88 -2.07
C ALA A 6 8.49 -1.70 -3.53
N TYR A 7 7.33 -1.07 -3.70
CA TYR A 7 6.73 -0.80 -5.01
C TYR A 7 6.84 0.67 -5.44
N ALA A 8 7.57 1.51 -4.71
CA ALA A 8 7.66 2.94 -5.02
C ALA A 8 8.27 3.22 -6.40
N ASP A 9 9.22 2.39 -6.82
CA ASP A 9 9.93 2.52 -8.10
C ASP A 9 9.34 1.64 -9.22
N ASP A 10 8.28 0.87 -8.93
CA ASP A 10 7.51 0.10 -9.92
C ASP A 10 6.13 0.74 -10.10
N PRO A 11 5.87 1.44 -11.21
CA PRO A 11 4.57 2.06 -11.47
C PRO A 11 3.39 1.07 -11.44
N ALA A 12 3.60 -0.19 -11.82
CA ALA A 12 2.56 -1.22 -11.75
C ALA A 12 2.32 -1.64 -10.29
N GLY A 13 3.40 -1.96 -9.58
CA GLY A 13 3.39 -2.24 -8.14
C GLY A 13 2.75 -1.15 -7.29
N HIS A 14 3.09 0.12 -7.54
CA HIS A 14 2.57 1.25 -6.80
C HIS A 14 1.05 1.35 -6.94
N ASN A 15 0.55 1.20 -8.16
CA ASN A 15 -0.88 1.20 -8.45
C ASN A 15 -1.60 0.00 -7.81
N MET A 16 -0.99 -1.19 -7.84
CA MET A 16 -1.55 -2.38 -7.19
C MET A 16 -1.63 -2.21 -5.67
N ALA A 17 -0.55 -1.75 -5.05
CA ALA A 17 -0.50 -1.55 -3.61
C ALA A 17 -1.50 -0.47 -3.16
N LYS A 18 -1.62 0.63 -3.92
CA LYS A 18 -2.65 1.66 -3.70
C LYS A 18 -4.08 1.14 -3.90
N PHE A 19 -4.30 0.28 -4.89
CA PHE A 19 -5.61 -0.33 -5.13
C PHE A 19 -6.01 -1.29 -4.01
N LEU A 20 -5.08 -2.12 -3.54
CA LEU A 20 -5.32 -3.08 -2.45
C LEU A 20 -5.55 -2.37 -1.12
N SER A 21 -4.88 -1.25 -0.87
CA SER A 21 -5.02 -0.48 0.38
C SER A 21 -6.19 0.50 0.38
N LYS A 22 -6.94 0.65 -0.72
CA LYS A 22 -7.93 1.74 -0.88
C LYS A 22 -9.09 1.67 0.11
N ASP A 23 -9.46 0.45 0.52
CA ASP A 23 -10.58 0.18 1.44
C ASP A 23 -10.06 -0.27 2.82
N MET A 24 -8.74 -0.25 3.03
CA MET A 24 -8.13 -0.60 4.32
C MET A 24 -8.10 0.64 5.22
N THR A 25 -8.56 0.47 6.45
CA THR A 25 -8.52 1.48 7.50
C THR A 25 -7.21 1.36 8.26
N GLN A 26 -6.47 2.46 8.38
CA GLN A 26 -5.26 2.48 9.19
C GLN A 26 -5.64 2.47 10.68
N ASP A 27 -5.40 1.35 11.35
CA ASP A 27 -5.59 1.15 12.79
C ASP A 27 -4.20 1.11 13.46
N GLY A 28 -3.67 2.31 13.77
CA GLY A 28 -2.31 2.51 14.27
C GLY A 28 -1.26 2.19 13.21
N ASP A 29 -0.39 1.21 13.49
CA ASP A 29 0.67 0.77 12.58
C ASP A 29 0.23 -0.35 11.62
N VAL A 30 -1.03 -0.80 11.72
CA VAL A 30 -1.58 -1.91 10.94
C VAL A 30 -2.75 -1.40 10.08
N PHE A 31 -2.83 -1.85 8.84
CA PHE A 31 -3.98 -1.61 7.98
C PHE A 31 -4.95 -2.79 8.12
N ARG A 32 -6.25 -2.51 8.38
CA ARG A 32 -7.34 -3.50 8.43
C ARG A 32 -8.36 -3.26 7.35
#